data_AF-A0A5M6CLB8-F1
#
_entry.id   AF-A0A5M6CLB8-F1
#
_cell.length_a   1.000
_cell.length_b   1.000
_cell.length_c   1.000
_cell.angle_alpha   90.00
_cell.angle_beta   90.00
_cell.angle_gamma   90.00
#
_symmetry.space_group_name_H-M   'P 1'
#
loop_
_entity.id
_entity.type
_entity.pdbx_description
1 polymer ?
#
loop_
_entity_poly.entity_id
_entity_poly.type
_entity_poly.pdbx_seq_one_letter_code
_entity_poly.pdbx_strand_id
1 'polypeptide(L)'
;MVNRSPKYVMNQVEKQFPSTGHILSEVIKKRKINIAALARILQRRYSTVRFYFKNDSIQTAILWEISLILKHNFFADIAAQLPPDFAGGTKSEVLAARDAEIAELKQTVARLQGEKDLLMQVMKNK
;
A
#
# COMPACT_ATOMS: atom_id res chain seq x y z
N MET A 1 47.92 21.62 -3.35
CA MET A 1 47.26 20.80 -4.39
C MET A 1 47.10 19.39 -3.86
N VAL A 2 45.88 18.96 -3.55
CA VAL A 2 45.58 17.54 -3.26
C VAL A 2 44.60 17.10 -4.32
N ASN A 3 45.11 16.27 -5.22
CA ASN A 3 44.41 15.72 -6.37
C ASN A 3 43.32 14.77 -5.87
N ARG A 4 42.06 15.21 -5.86
CA ARG A 4 40.91 14.35 -5.57
C ARG A 4 40.47 13.72 -6.88
N SER A 5 40.84 12.47 -7.10
CA SER A 5 40.49 11.68 -8.28
C SER A 5 38.99 11.74 -8.59
N PRO A 6 38.56 11.95 -9.85
CA PRO A 6 37.17 12.16 -10.24
C PRO A 6 36.38 10.84 -10.37
N LYS A 7 36.66 9.84 -9.51
CA LYS A 7 36.03 8.51 -9.63
C LYS A 7 34.63 8.41 -9.04
N TYR A 8 34.16 9.45 -8.34
CA TYR A 8 32.82 9.51 -7.78
C TYR A 8 32.27 10.93 -7.84
N VAL A 9 32.15 11.49 -9.05
CA VAL A 9 31.11 12.51 -9.28
C VAL A 9 29.80 11.73 -9.33
N MET A 10 29.34 11.27 -8.17
CA MET A 10 27.98 10.80 -8.02
C MET A 10 27.14 12.03 -8.31
N ASN A 11 26.50 12.07 -9.48
CA ASN A 11 25.34 12.92 -9.70
C ASN A 11 24.51 12.81 -8.43
N GLN A 12 24.38 13.91 -7.70
CA GLN A 12 23.46 14.00 -6.58
C GLN A 12 22.09 13.82 -7.21
N VAL A 13 21.65 12.56 -7.35
CA VAL A 13 20.25 12.24 -7.52
C VAL A 13 19.64 12.71 -6.22
N GLU A 14 19.17 13.96 -6.23
CA GLU A 14 18.48 14.60 -5.11
C GLU A 14 17.55 13.57 -4.50
N LYS A 15 17.76 13.26 -3.21
CA LYS A 15 17.09 12.23 -2.40
C LYS A 15 15.72 11.77 -2.96
N GLN A 16 15.74 10.86 -3.94
CA GLN A 16 14.57 10.48 -4.76
C GLN A 16 13.85 9.23 -4.26
N PHE A 17 14.18 8.77 -3.04
CA PHE A 17 13.53 7.59 -2.46
C PHE A 17 12.51 8.02 -1.41
N PRO A 18 11.32 7.39 -1.41
CA PRO A 18 10.30 7.73 -0.45
C PRO A 18 10.70 7.31 0.97
N SER A 19 10.40 8.17 1.94
CA SER A 19 10.65 7.88 3.35
C SER A 19 9.73 6.75 3.82
N THR A 20 10.27 5.55 3.95
CA THR A 20 9.51 4.36 4.38
C THR A 20 8.97 4.49 5.80
N GLY A 21 9.67 5.18 6.70
CA GLY A 21 9.16 5.51 8.03
C GLY A 21 7.97 6.47 8.01
N HIS A 22 7.93 7.42 7.05
CA HIS A 22 6.78 8.30 6.88
C HIS A 22 5.54 7.51 6.41
N ILE A 23 5.68 6.62 5.44
CA ILE A 23 4.59 5.74 4.97
C ILE A 23 4.01 4.95 6.14
N LEU A 24 4.88 4.32 6.95
CA LEU A 24 4.45 3.59 8.13
C LEU A 24 3.74 4.49 9.15
N SER A 25 4.29 5.68 9.40
CA SER A 25 3.71 6.65 10.33
C SER A 25 2.29 7.04 9.96
N GLU A 26 2.03 7.27 8.67
CA GLU A 26 0.70 7.66 8.18
C GLU A 26 -0.33 6.56 8.42
N VAL A 27 0.03 5.29 8.19
CA VAL A 27 -0.86 4.15 8.47
C VAL A 27 -1.11 4.00 9.97
N ILE A 28 -0.08 4.14 10.81
CA ILE A 28 -0.20 4.08 12.28
C ILE A 28 -1.13 5.18 12.79
N LYS A 29 -1.00 6.42 12.30
CA LYS A 29 -1.87 7.54 12.66
C LYS A 29 -3.31 7.29 12.20
N LYS A 30 -3.51 6.92 10.93
CA LYS A 30 -4.82 6.69 10.32
C LYS A 30 -5.61 5.61 11.06
N ARG A 31 -4.94 4.51 11.43
CA ARG A 31 -5.54 3.39 12.17
C ARG A 31 -5.47 3.54 13.69
N LYS A 32 -4.93 4.66 14.21
CA LYS A 32 -4.73 4.93 15.65
C LYS A 32 -4.04 3.76 16.37
N ILE A 33 -3.03 3.17 15.74
CA ILE A 33 -2.33 1.99 16.26
C ILE A 33 -1.48 2.40 17.47
N ASN A 34 -1.63 1.67 18.57
CA ASN A 34 -0.81 1.89 19.76
C ASN A 34 0.61 1.32 19.55
N ILE A 35 1.59 2.23 19.45
CA ILE A 35 3.01 1.88 19.22
C ILE A 35 3.57 1.01 20.34
N ALA A 36 3.14 1.20 21.60
CA ALA A 36 3.59 0.36 22.70
C ALA A 36 3.03 -1.07 22.61
N ALA A 37 1.79 -1.23 22.15
CA ALA A 37 1.24 -2.55 21.88
C ALA A 37 1.99 -3.24 20.72
N LEU A 38 2.25 -2.51 19.63
CA LEU A 38 3.02 -3.02 18.50
C LEU A 38 4.43 -3.46 18.92
N ALA A 39 5.09 -2.68 19.77
CA ALA A 39 6.43 -3.00 20.27
C ALA A 39 6.46 -4.29 21.11
N ARG A 40 5.41 -4.55 21.91
CA ARG A 40 5.27 -5.81 22.67
C ARG A 40 5.10 -7.01 21.74
N ILE A 41 4.29 -6.89 20.69
CA ILE A 41 4.08 -7.96 19.69
C ILE A 41 5.38 -8.24 18.92
N LEU A 42 6.11 -7.19 18.53
CA LEU A 42 7.43 -7.31 17.88
C LEU A 42 8.54 -7.79 18.82
N GLN A 43 8.28 -7.90 20.12
CA GLN A 43 9.29 -8.20 21.15
C GLN A 43 10.50 -7.24 21.10
N ARG A 44 10.24 -5.96 20.80
CA ARG A 44 11.28 -4.91 20.69
C ARG A 44 11.01 -3.78 21.67
N ARG A 45 12.06 -3.04 22.02
CA ARG A 45 11.93 -1.84 22.87
C ARG A 45 11.07 -0.79 22.17
N TYR A 46 10.21 -0.13 22.94
CA TYR A 46 9.35 0.95 22.44
C TYR A 46 10.14 2.04 21.70
N SER A 47 11.28 2.45 22.24
CA SER A 47 12.14 3.48 21.62
C SER A 47 12.64 3.05 20.24
N THR A 48 13.03 1.79 20.08
CA THR A 48 13.48 1.22 18.80
C THR A 48 12.34 1.22 17.78
N VAL A 49 11.16 0.77 18.18
CA VAL A 49 9.99 0.75 17.29
C VAL A 49 9.56 2.17 16.90
N ARG A 50 9.64 3.11 17.84
CA ARG A 50 9.41 4.54 17.57
C ARG A 50 10.42 5.12 16.57
N PHE A 51 11.64 4.61 16.55
CA PHE A 51 12.68 5.06 15.63
C PHE A 51 12.39 4.62 14.19
N TYR A 52 11.81 3.44 13.99
CA TYR A 52 11.42 2.95 12.65
C TYR A 52 10.51 3.96 11.94
N PHE A 53 9.55 4.54 12.65
CA PHE A 53 8.62 5.53 12.12
C PHE A 53 9.24 6.90 11.79
N LYS A 54 10.45 7.19 12.29
CA LYS A 54 11.14 8.47 12.06
C LYS A 54 12.21 8.39 10.98
N ASN A 55 12.71 7.19 10.69
CA ASN A 55 13.79 7.00 9.76
C ASN A 55 13.31 7.05 8.31
N ASP A 56 14.18 7.52 7.43
CA ASP A 56 13.92 7.50 5.99
C ASP A 56 13.91 6.07 5.43
N SER A 57 14.71 5.18 6.00
CA SER A 57 14.80 3.77 5.63
C SER A 57 14.56 2.85 6.82
N ILE A 58 13.93 1.72 6.54
CA ILE A 58 13.73 0.61 7.46
C ILE A 58 14.21 -0.66 6.78
N GLN A 59 14.78 -1.58 7.57
CA GLN A 59 15.17 -2.88 7.07
C GLN A 59 13.94 -3.67 6.58
N THR A 60 14.03 -4.27 5.39
CA THR A 60 12.94 -5.00 4.75
C THR A 60 12.34 -6.10 5.63
N ALA A 61 13.15 -6.81 6.41
CA ALA A 61 12.67 -7.82 7.35
C ALA A 61 11.71 -7.25 8.40
N ILE A 62 12.04 -6.09 8.97
CA ILE A 62 11.19 -5.40 9.96
C ILE A 62 9.92 -4.89 9.30
N LEU A 63 10.04 -4.33 8.09
CA LEU A 63 8.90 -3.88 7.31
C LEU A 63 7.92 -5.04 7.01
N TRP A 64 8.46 -6.21 6.68
CA TRP A 64 7.69 -7.43 6.44
C TRP A 64 6.97 -7.92 7.72
N GLU A 65 7.67 -7.98 8.86
CA GLU A 65 7.06 -8.31 10.15
C GLU A 65 5.89 -7.38 10.49
N ILE A 66 6.10 -6.07 10.35
CA ILE A 66 5.07 -5.05 10.61
C ILE A 66 3.88 -5.22 9.64
N SER A 67 4.15 -5.54 8.36
CA SER A 67 3.12 -5.83 7.37
C SER A 67 2.22 -7.00 7.80
N LEU A 68 2.83 -8.08 8.30
CA LEU A 68 2.11 -9.27 8.76
C LEU A 68 1.29 -9.02 10.02
N ILE A 69 1.83 -8.25 10.97
CA ILE A 69 1.15 -7.92 12.23
C ILE A 69 -0.03 -6.99 11.98
N LEU A 70 0.16 -5.94 11.18
CA LEU A 70 -0.87 -4.94 10.90
C LEU A 70 -1.84 -5.35 9.79
N LYS A 71 -1.57 -6.49 9.13
CA LYS A 71 -2.31 -6.97 7.96
C LYS A 71 -2.45 -5.88 6.90
N HIS A 72 -1.34 -5.19 6.64
CA HIS A 72 -1.27 -4.06 5.71
C HIS A 72 -0.09 -4.25 4.78
N ASN A 73 -0.30 -4.09 3.48
CA ASN A 73 0.74 -4.30 2.47
C ASN A 73 1.53 -3.00 2.23
N PHE A 74 2.53 -2.75 3.08
CA PHE A 74 3.39 -1.56 2.93
C PHE A 74 4.24 -1.59 1.65
N PHE A 75 4.48 -2.76 1.05
CA PHE A 75 5.18 -2.87 -0.22
C PHE A 75 4.34 -2.33 -1.37
N ALA A 76 3.01 -2.49 -1.33
CA ALA A 76 2.12 -1.87 -2.30
C ALA A 76 2.15 -0.33 -2.20
N ASP A 77 2.21 0.22 -0.99
CA ASP A 77 2.30 1.68 -0.79
C ASP A 77 3.63 2.25 -1.31
N ILE A 78 4.72 1.48 -1.19
CA ILE A 78 6.02 1.85 -1.75
C ILE A 78 5.99 1.73 -3.28
N ALA A 79 5.41 0.65 -3.81
CA ALA A 79 5.29 0.42 -5.24
C ALA A 79 4.42 1.48 -5.93
N ALA A 80 3.39 1.99 -5.25
CA ALA A 80 2.53 3.07 -5.76
C ALA A 80 3.27 4.40 -5.98
N GLN A 81 4.47 4.57 -5.40
CA GLN A 81 5.30 5.75 -5.59
C GLN A 81 6.32 5.58 -6.73
N LEU A 82 6.42 4.39 -7.30
CA LEU A 82 7.24 4.16 -8.49
C LEU A 82 6.56 4.79 -9.72
N PRO A 83 7.34 5.31 -10.69
CA PRO A 83 6.77 5.80 -11.94
C PRO A 83 5.99 4.69 -12.66
N PRO A 84 4.93 5.05 -13.41
CA PRO A 84 4.04 4.09 -14.07
C PRO A 84 4.78 3.17 -15.06
N ASP A 85 5.91 3.63 -15.60
CA ASP A 85 6.76 2.89 -16.52
C ASP A 85 7.44 1.67 -15.87
N PHE A 86 7.51 1.65 -14.54
CA PHE A 86 8.04 0.53 -13.73
C PHE A 86 6.96 -0.44 -13.27
N ALA A 87 5.77 -0.43 -13.89
CA ALA A 87 4.73 -1.42 -13.66
C ALA A 87 5.15 -2.82 -14.15
N GLY A 88 6.17 -3.39 -13.52
CA GLY A 88 6.60 -4.77 -13.67
C GLY A 88 5.50 -5.68 -13.14
N GLY A 89 4.87 -6.38 -14.07
CA GLY A 89 3.69 -7.23 -13.86
C GLY A 89 3.73 -8.07 -12.61
N THR A 90 2.95 -7.68 -11.62
CA THR A 90 2.17 -8.60 -10.79
C THR A 90 0.97 -7.81 -10.26
N LYS A 91 0.04 -7.49 -11.17
CA LYS A 91 -1.37 -7.64 -10.79
C LYS A 91 -1.52 -9.11 -10.46
N SER A 92 -1.23 -9.45 -9.20
CA SER A 92 -1.45 -10.75 -8.59
C SER A 92 -2.75 -11.30 -9.17
N GLU A 93 -2.75 -12.52 -9.66
CA GLU A 93 -3.93 -13.20 -10.24
C GLU A 93 -5.19 -13.00 -9.39
N VAL A 94 -5.03 -12.76 -8.08
CA VAL A 94 -6.05 -12.32 -7.14
C VAL A 94 -6.72 -10.99 -7.53
N LEU A 95 -5.99 -9.92 -7.86
CA LEU A 95 -6.57 -8.65 -8.30
C LEU A 95 -7.28 -8.80 -9.66
N ALA A 96 -6.71 -9.57 -10.58
CA ALA A 96 -7.37 -9.88 -11.85
C ALA A 96 -8.67 -10.67 -11.65
N ALA A 97 -8.66 -11.66 -10.74
CA ALA A 97 -9.85 -12.40 -10.36
C ALA A 97 -10.89 -11.52 -9.66
N ARG A 98 -10.46 -10.59 -8.79
CA ARG A 98 -11.36 -9.62 -8.13
C ARG A 98 -11.95 -8.62 -9.12
N ASP A 99 -11.16 -8.14 -10.08
CA ASP A 99 -11.64 -7.23 -11.13
C ASP A 99 -12.66 -7.94 -12.04
N ALA A 100 -12.45 -9.23 -12.34
CA ALA A 100 -13.40 -10.06 -13.08
C ALA A 100 -14.71 -10.28 -12.29
N GLU A 101 -14.61 -10.63 -11.00
CA GLU A 101 -15.76 -10.79 -10.11
C GLU A 101 -16.56 -9.48 -9.97
N ILE A 102 -15.87 -8.33 -9.84
CA ILE A 102 -16.50 -7.01 -9.78
C ILE A 102 -17.22 -6.69 -11.10
N ALA A 103 -16.67 -7.08 -12.25
CA ALA A 103 -17.32 -6.87 -13.54
C ALA A 103 -18.60 -7.69 -13.67
N GLU A 104 -18.57 -8.97 -13.26
CA GLU A 104 -19.73 -9.87 -13.27
C GLU A 104 -20.84 -9.39 -12.31
N LEU A 105 -20.45 -8.98 -11.09
CA LEU A 105 -21.39 -8.41 -10.11
C LEU A 105 -22.04 -7.12 -10.61
N LYS A 106 -21.30 -6.26 -11.32
CA LYS A 106 -21.88 -5.04 -11.92
C LYS A 106 -22.88 -5.37 -13.02
N GLN A 107 -22.59 -6.36 -13.87
CA GLN A 107 -23.50 -6.77 -14.94
C GLN A 107 -24.79 -7.37 -14.38
N THR A 108 -24.69 -8.20 -13.34
CA THR A 108 -25.87 -8.80 -12.69
C THR A 108 -26.73 -7.74 -11.99
N VAL A 109 -26.12 -6.77 -11.30
CA VAL A 109 -26.87 -5.64 -10.71
C VAL A 109 -27.62 -4.84 -11.78
N ALA A 110 -26.98 -4.53 -12.91
CA ALA A 110 -27.62 -3.81 -14.01
C ALA A 110 -28.82 -4.59 -14.60
N ARG A 111 -28.68 -5.91 -14.79
CA ARG A 111 -29.78 -6.77 -15.26
C ARG A 111 -30.94 -6.80 -14.25
N LEU A 112 -30.65 -7.00 -12.96
CA LEU A 112 -31.65 -7.06 -11.91
C LEU A 112 -32.40 -5.72 -11.75
N GLN A 113 -31.71 -4.59 -11.94
CA GLN A 113 -32.33 -3.28 -11.98
C GLN A 113 -33.30 -3.15 -13.17
N GLY A 114 -32.89 -3.59 -14.37
CA GLY A 114 -33.77 -3.62 -15.54
C GLY A 114 -35.01 -4.50 -15.35
N GLU A 115 -34.87 -5.70 -14.78
CA GLU A 115 -35.98 -6.60 -14.48
C GLU A 115 -36.95 -5.99 -13.46
N LYS A 116 -36.41 -5.35 -12.41
CA LYS A 116 -37.21 -4.64 -11.41
C LYS A 116 -38.00 -3.50 -12.05
N ASP A 117 -37.39 -2.70 -12.91
CA ASP A 117 -38.05 -1.56 -13.54
C ASP A 117 -39.18 -2.01 -14.48
N LEU A 118 -38.97 -3.09 -15.23
CA LEU A 118 -39.99 -3.73 -16.06
C LEU A 118 -41.16 -4.26 -15.23
N LEU A 119 -40.88 -4.97 -14.14
CA LEU A 119 -41.92 -5.45 -13.20
C LEU A 119 -42.71 -4.29 -12.60
N MET A 120 -42.04 -3.21 -12.18
CA MET A 120 -42.69 -2.02 -11.65
C MET A 120 -43.60 -1.34 -12.69
N GLN A 121 -43.21 -1.32 -13.97
CA GLN A 121 -44.07 -0.82 -15.06
C GLN A 121 -45.28 -1.73 -15.29
N VAL A 122 -45.09 -3.05 -15.31
CA VAL A 122 -46.19 -4.01 -15.49
C VAL A 122 -47.16 -3.96 -14.31
N MET A 123 -46.67 -3.81 -13.08
CA MET A 123 -47.52 -3.66 -11.89
C MET A 123 -48.23 -2.31 -11.81
N LYS A 124 -47.67 -1.24 -12.38
CA LYS A 124 -48.35 0.06 -12.50
C LYS A 124 -49.45 0.09 -13.57
N ASN A 125 -49.32 -0.73 -14.60
CA ASN A 125 -50.28 -0.81 -15.72
C ASN A 125 -51.42 -1.82 -15.46
N LYS A 126 -51.53 -2.34 -14.24
CA LYS A 126 -52.54 -3.30 -13.80
C LYS A 126 -53.45 -2.65 -12.76
#